data_AF-A0A484UV51-F1
#
_entry.id   AF-A0A484UV51-F1
#
_cell.length_a   1.000
_cell.length_b   1.000
_cell.length_c   1.000
_cell.angle_alpha   90.00
_cell.angle_beta   90.00
_cell.angle_gamma   90.00
#
_symmetry.space_group_name_H-M   'P 1'
#
loop_
_entity.id
_entity.type
_entity.pdbx_description
1 polymer ?
#
loop_
_entity_poly.entity_id
_entity_poly.type
_entity_poly.pdbx_seq_one_letter_code
_entity_poly.pdbx_strand_id
1 'polypeptide(L)'
;MADLAPLRAQDVRHALALCAEHGVQLALAEASASRPILPTLRVDPSNLNDLAPLPGAPGFWRAGPGCTLETLAAAGCTQFQVEAGAARPVQTLAAWLSGPAPAALCPTGHGLASGVAALDVLLADGSAITLGPFGAQDRQPLRGATLQALVPALFELSSSEDAARCLAAPHWPWAGRLDALQPAHGGVNLAHLLLGQGGALAWVESVLVTAMPAAPQAPNCPVTAAGDLAAINGAGARLADAVKQRFDPLGRFPALPLRLSDPY
;
A
#
# COMPACT_ATOMS: atom_id res chain seq x y z
N MET A 1 7.12 -6.23 23.05
CA MET A 1 6.23 -6.43 21.90
C MET A 1 4.92 -6.98 22.44
N ALA A 2 3.79 -6.45 21.97
CA ALA A 2 2.45 -6.92 22.34
C ALA A 2 1.65 -7.13 21.05
N ASP A 3 0.66 -8.02 21.09
CA ASP A 3 -0.22 -8.31 19.96
C ASP A 3 -1.66 -7.91 20.31
N LEU A 4 -2.40 -7.36 19.34
CA LEU A 4 -3.80 -6.96 19.42
C LEU A 4 -4.57 -7.56 18.24
N ALA A 5 -5.66 -8.27 18.54
CA ALA A 5 -6.66 -8.68 17.56
C ALA A 5 -7.93 -7.82 17.77
N PRO A 6 -8.10 -6.71 17.02
CA PRO A 6 -9.22 -5.80 17.16
C PRO A 6 -10.51 -6.49 16.71
N LEU A 7 -11.64 -6.17 17.34
CA LEU A 7 -12.96 -6.68 16.93
C LEU A 7 -13.68 -5.72 15.99
N ARG A 8 -13.26 -4.45 15.97
CA ARG A 8 -13.81 -3.39 15.12
C ARG A 8 -12.72 -2.36 14.78
N ALA A 9 -12.91 -1.62 13.69
CA ALA A 9 -11.97 -0.58 13.26
C ALA A 9 -11.65 0.46 14.36
N GLN A 10 -12.63 0.79 15.19
CA GLN A 10 -12.47 1.74 16.30
C GLN A 10 -11.40 1.30 17.32
N ASP A 11 -11.18 0.00 17.49
CA ASP A 11 -10.18 -0.52 18.42
C ASP A 11 -8.77 -0.18 17.93
N VAL A 12 -8.53 -0.22 16.61
CA VAL A 12 -7.25 0.19 16.00
C VAL A 12 -7.03 1.69 16.14
N ARG A 13 -8.08 2.51 15.92
CA ARG A 13 -8.00 3.96 16.12
C ARG A 13 -7.62 4.31 17.56
N HIS A 14 -8.24 3.63 18.53
CA HIS A 14 -7.92 3.82 19.94
C HIS A 14 -6.49 3.35 20.27
N ALA A 15 -6.08 2.18 19.73
CA ALA A 15 -4.73 1.68 19.88
C ALA A 15 -3.69 2.64 19.30
N LEU A 16 -3.95 3.26 18.13
CA LEU A 16 -3.05 4.25 17.55
C LEU A 16 -2.90 5.48 18.46
N ALA A 17 -3.99 5.96 19.05
CA ALA A 17 -3.94 7.09 19.99
C ALA A 17 -3.10 6.76 21.24
N LEU A 18 -3.27 5.56 21.82
CA LEU A 18 -2.44 5.09 22.95
C LEU A 18 -0.97 4.92 22.54
N CYS A 19 -0.72 4.35 21.36
CA CYS A 19 0.63 4.26 20.80
C CYS A 19 1.26 5.64 20.67
N ALA A 20 0.47 6.65 20.25
CA ALA A 20 0.94 8.02 20.13
C ALA A 20 1.35 8.61 21.49
N GLU A 21 0.54 8.39 22.52
CA GLU A 21 0.78 8.84 23.89
C GLU A 21 2.02 8.19 24.53
N HIS A 22 2.24 6.90 24.27
CA HIS A 22 3.31 6.12 24.92
C HIS A 22 4.59 5.96 24.08
N GLY A 23 4.67 6.57 22.90
CA GLY A 23 5.85 6.43 22.03
C GLY A 23 6.05 5.00 21.48
N VAL A 24 4.95 4.27 21.31
CA VAL A 24 4.92 2.90 20.76
C VAL A 24 4.58 2.98 19.28
N GLN A 25 5.19 2.10 18.47
CA GLN A 25 4.83 1.94 17.06
C GLN A 25 3.64 0.99 16.90
N LEU A 26 2.74 1.32 15.98
CA LEU A 26 1.66 0.43 15.56
C LEU A 26 2.09 -0.27 14.26
N ALA A 27 2.15 -1.60 14.29
CA ALA A 27 2.60 -2.41 13.14
C ALA A 27 1.54 -3.42 12.75
N LEU A 28 1.43 -3.72 11.45
CA LEU A 28 0.65 -4.87 10.98
C LEU A 28 1.37 -6.17 11.37
N ALA A 29 0.68 -7.12 11.99
CA ALA A 29 1.28 -8.36 12.50
C ALA A 29 1.94 -9.20 11.40
N GLU A 30 1.30 -9.27 10.22
CA GLU A 30 1.74 -10.06 9.07
C GLU A 30 2.68 -9.28 8.12
N ALA A 31 2.97 -8.00 8.38
CA ALA A 31 3.82 -7.21 7.50
C ALA A 31 5.28 -7.67 7.59
N SER A 32 5.93 -7.76 6.43
CA SER A 32 7.38 -7.95 6.29
C SER A 32 8.18 -6.67 6.57
N ALA A 33 7.65 -5.76 7.39
CA ALA A 33 8.30 -4.48 7.69
C ALA A 33 9.71 -4.70 8.27
N SER A 34 10.59 -3.70 8.10
CA SER A 34 11.90 -3.71 8.76
C SER A 34 11.74 -3.91 10.28
N ARG A 35 12.72 -4.57 10.91
CA ARG A 35 12.68 -4.88 12.35
C ARG A 35 12.34 -3.63 13.16
N PRO A 36 11.35 -3.71 14.08
CA PRO A 36 10.95 -2.55 14.86
C PRO A 36 12.12 -2.06 15.71
N ILE A 37 12.38 -0.75 15.65
CA ILE A 37 13.43 -0.07 16.42
C ILE A 37 12.86 0.40 17.76
N LEU A 38 11.55 0.66 17.82
CA LEU A 38 10.82 1.11 19.00
C LEU A 38 9.94 -0.01 19.57
N PRO A 39 9.49 0.11 20.85
CA PRO A 39 8.42 -0.74 21.36
C PRO A 39 7.25 -0.75 20.38
N THR A 40 6.74 -1.94 20.06
CA THR A 40 5.76 -2.12 18.99
C THR A 40 4.55 -2.91 19.48
N LEU A 41 3.38 -2.40 19.13
CA LEU A 41 2.09 -3.09 19.17
C LEU A 41 1.80 -3.64 17.78
N ARG A 42 1.71 -4.96 17.66
CA ARG A 42 1.34 -5.64 16.43
C ARG A 42 -0.16 -5.84 16.38
N VAL A 43 -0.78 -5.49 15.27
CA VAL A 43 -2.21 -5.59 15.04
C VAL A 43 -2.46 -6.71 14.03
N ASP A 44 -3.15 -7.76 14.46
CA ASP A 44 -3.65 -8.82 13.60
C ASP A 44 -5.01 -8.39 13.02
N PRO A 45 -5.14 -8.17 11.70
CA PRO A 45 -6.38 -7.68 11.12
C PRO A 45 -7.45 -8.77 10.94
N SER A 46 -7.18 -10.04 11.27
CA SER A 46 -7.99 -11.22 10.91
C SER A 46 -9.49 -11.12 11.23
N ASN A 47 -9.85 -10.43 12.33
CA ASN A 47 -11.24 -10.20 12.74
C ASN A 47 -11.94 -9.05 11.99
N LEU A 48 -11.20 -8.21 11.27
CA LEU A 48 -11.71 -7.10 10.45
C LEU A 48 -11.86 -7.56 8.99
N ASN A 49 -12.66 -8.60 8.78
CA ASN A 49 -12.72 -9.36 7.53
C ASN A 49 -14.04 -9.20 6.74
N ASP A 50 -14.77 -8.10 6.99
CA ASP A 50 -16.00 -7.76 6.28
C ASP A 50 -15.78 -7.65 4.77
N LEU A 51 -16.61 -8.33 3.97
CA LEU A 51 -16.62 -8.23 2.51
C LEU A 51 -18.04 -7.97 2.01
N ALA A 52 -18.23 -6.88 1.27
CA ALA A 52 -19.53 -6.53 0.72
C ALA A 52 -19.41 -5.93 -0.70
N PRO A 53 -20.35 -6.23 -1.62
CA PRO A 53 -20.39 -5.56 -2.91
C PRO A 53 -20.74 -4.08 -2.73
N LEU A 54 -20.17 -3.20 -3.55
CA LEU A 54 -20.45 -1.77 -3.50
C LEU A 54 -21.82 -1.48 -4.15
N PRO A 55 -22.80 -0.91 -3.43
CA PRO A 55 -24.10 -0.60 -4.00
C PRO A 55 -23.99 0.36 -5.19
N GLY A 56 -24.63 0.01 -6.32
CA GLY A 56 -24.63 0.84 -7.53
C GLY A 56 -23.35 0.76 -8.39
N ALA A 57 -22.38 -0.08 -8.02
CA ALA A 57 -21.15 -0.29 -8.78
C ALA A 57 -20.87 -1.80 -8.96
N PRO A 58 -21.50 -2.46 -9.94
CA PRO A 58 -21.28 -3.88 -10.21
C PRO A 58 -19.80 -4.19 -10.43
N GLY A 59 -19.32 -5.30 -9.84
CA GLY A 59 -17.91 -5.71 -9.92
C GLY A 59 -17.00 -5.03 -8.91
N PHE A 60 -17.48 -4.07 -8.10
CA PHE A 60 -16.71 -3.48 -7.01
C PHE A 60 -17.07 -4.11 -5.67
N TRP A 61 -16.05 -4.36 -4.86
CA TRP A 61 -16.14 -4.96 -3.54
C TRP A 61 -15.41 -4.09 -2.52
N ARG A 62 -16.08 -3.83 -1.40
CA ARG A 62 -15.45 -3.23 -0.22
C ARG A 62 -15.04 -4.35 0.72
N ALA A 63 -13.75 -4.41 1.02
CA ALA A 63 -13.13 -5.44 1.84
C ALA A 63 -12.43 -4.81 3.05
N GLY A 64 -12.57 -5.44 4.21
CA GLY A 64 -11.77 -5.15 5.39
C GLY A 64 -10.33 -5.66 5.25
N PRO A 65 -9.40 -5.15 6.06
CA PRO A 65 -7.98 -5.52 5.99
C PRO A 65 -7.75 -7.02 6.28
N GLY A 66 -8.62 -7.65 7.05
CA GLY A 66 -8.57 -9.07 7.40
C GLY A 66 -9.17 -10.01 6.37
N CYS A 67 -9.81 -9.51 5.30
CA CYS A 67 -10.34 -10.37 4.24
C CYS A 67 -9.20 -11.19 3.64
N THR A 68 -9.40 -12.50 3.50
CA THR A 68 -8.40 -13.34 2.84
C THR A 68 -8.45 -13.17 1.33
N LEU A 69 -7.30 -13.36 0.67
CA LEU A 69 -7.24 -13.37 -0.79
C LEU A 69 -8.15 -14.44 -1.41
N GLU A 70 -8.29 -15.58 -0.74
CA GLU A 70 -9.20 -16.67 -1.14
C GLU A 70 -10.67 -16.22 -1.13
N THR A 71 -11.09 -15.47 -0.11
CA THR A 71 -12.45 -14.94 -0.01
C THR A 71 -12.73 -13.95 -1.15
N LEU A 72 -11.76 -13.08 -1.47
CA LEU A 72 -11.87 -12.15 -2.59
C LEU A 72 -11.93 -12.87 -3.94
N ALA A 73 -11.11 -13.90 -4.12
CA ALA A 73 -11.12 -14.74 -5.32
C ALA A 73 -12.47 -15.44 -5.50
N ALA A 74 -13.06 -15.97 -4.42
CA ALA A 74 -14.38 -16.59 -4.42
C ALA A 74 -15.51 -15.59 -4.74
N ALA A 75 -15.31 -14.30 -4.41
CA ALA A 75 -16.23 -13.21 -4.78
C ALA A 75 -16.06 -12.72 -6.24
N GLY A 76 -15.16 -13.32 -7.02
CA GLY A 76 -14.93 -13.00 -8.43
C GLY A 76 -13.73 -12.11 -8.70
N CYS A 77 -12.97 -11.70 -7.68
CA CYS A 77 -11.70 -10.97 -7.85
C CYS A 77 -10.57 -11.95 -8.19
N THR A 78 -10.62 -12.51 -9.40
CA THR A 78 -9.74 -13.60 -9.82
C THR A 78 -8.27 -13.21 -9.91
N GLN A 79 -7.94 -11.92 -9.91
CA GLN A 79 -6.56 -11.44 -9.79
C GLN A 79 -5.85 -11.85 -8.49
N PHE A 80 -6.60 -12.25 -7.46
CA PHE A 80 -6.05 -12.78 -6.20
C PHE A 80 -6.03 -14.31 -6.13
N GLN A 81 -6.45 -15.00 -7.20
CA GLN A 81 -6.36 -16.45 -7.24
C GLN A 81 -4.90 -16.87 -7.15
N VAL A 82 -4.64 -17.80 -6.24
CA VAL A 82 -3.36 -18.51 -6.15
C VAL A 82 -3.42 -19.69 -7.10
N GLU A 83 -2.34 -19.97 -7.82
CA GLU A 83 -2.23 -21.15 -8.67
C GLU A 83 -2.48 -22.43 -7.87
N ALA A 84 -3.27 -23.34 -8.45
CA ALA A 84 -3.62 -24.60 -7.80
C ALA A 84 -2.36 -25.43 -7.46
N GLY A 85 -2.19 -25.77 -6.19
CA GLY A 85 -1.05 -26.58 -5.70
C GLY A 85 0.11 -25.78 -5.11
N ALA A 86 0.09 -24.45 -5.16
CA ALA A 86 1.05 -23.63 -4.43
C ALA A 86 0.70 -23.63 -2.93
N ALA A 87 1.55 -24.24 -2.11
CA ALA A 87 1.44 -24.14 -0.65
C ALA A 87 1.85 -22.74 -0.20
N ARG A 88 0.89 -21.85 0.03
CA ARG A 88 1.11 -20.52 0.63
C ARG A 88 0.27 -20.40 1.90
N PRO A 89 0.79 -19.80 2.99
CA PRO A 89 -0.05 -19.45 4.13
C PRO A 89 -1.23 -18.58 3.69
N VAL A 90 -2.36 -18.73 4.38
CA VAL A 90 -3.52 -17.86 4.21
C VAL A 90 -3.06 -16.41 4.42
N GLN A 91 -3.22 -15.59 3.39
CA GLN A 91 -2.77 -14.21 3.39
C GLN A 91 -3.97 -13.27 3.46
N THR A 92 -3.96 -12.33 4.41
CA THR A 92 -4.94 -11.25 4.48
C THR A 92 -4.68 -10.19 3.41
N LEU A 93 -5.71 -9.42 3.06
CA LEU A 93 -5.60 -8.33 2.09
C LEU A 93 -4.60 -7.27 2.55
N ALA A 94 -4.56 -6.95 3.85
CA ALA A 94 -3.58 -6.03 4.41
C ALA A 94 -2.14 -6.56 4.28
N ALA A 95 -1.92 -7.86 4.51
CA ALA A 95 -0.63 -8.50 4.33
C ALA A 95 -0.21 -8.51 2.85
N TRP A 96 -1.13 -8.78 1.93
CA TRP A 96 -0.87 -8.69 0.49
C TRP A 96 -0.50 -7.27 0.06
N LEU A 97 -1.29 -6.27 0.47
CA LEU A 97 -1.04 -4.85 0.18
C LEU A 97 0.33 -4.39 0.71
N SER A 98 0.74 -4.91 1.86
CA SER A 98 1.99 -4.53 2.51
C SER A 98 3.20 -5.31 1.99
N GLY A 99 2.99 -6.47 1.37
CA GLY A 99 4.04 -7.38 0.93
C GLY A 99 4.62 -7.06 -0.45
N PRO A 100 5.51 -7.92 -0.98
CA PRO A 100 6.14 -7.74 -2.29
C PRO A 100 5.23 -8.10 -3.48
N ALA A 101 4.14 -8.82 -3.24
CA ALA A 101 3.27 -9.34 -4.32
C ALA A 101 2.70 -8.25 -5.25
N PRO A 102 2.25 -7.07 -4.76
CA PRO A 102 1.83 -5.98 -5.63
C PRO A 102 2.94 -5.46 -6.56
N ALA A 103 4.20 -5.50 -6.14
CA ALA A 103 5.32 -5.04 -6.97
C ALA A 103 5.57 -5.99 -8.16
N ALA A 104 5.40 -7.29 -7.95
CA ALA A 104 5.47 -8.28 -9.02
C ALA A 104 4.27 -8.18 -9.99
N LEU A 105 3.09 -7.86 -9.46
CA LEU A 105 1.87 -7.73 -10.28
C LEU A 105 1.85 -6.43 -11.10
N CYS A 106 2.40 -5.36 -10.57
CA CYS A 106 2.29 -4.03 -11.14
C CYS A 106 3.67 -3.47 -11.51
N PRO A 107 4.09 -3.54 -12.79
CA PRO A 107 5.25 -2.80 -13.29
C PRO A 107 5.17 -1.30 -13.00
N THR A 108 6.27 -0.57 -13.21
CA THR A 108 6.28 0.90 -13.04
C THR A 108 5.16 1.56 -13.85
N GLY A 109 4.36 2.42 -13.22
CA GLY A 109 3.23 3.13 -13.82
C GLY A 109 1.97 2.27 -14.05
N HIS A 110 1.97 1.00 -13.67
CA HIS A 110 0.88 0.05 -13.95
C HIS A 110 0.08 -0.38 -12.70
N GLY A 111 -0.10 0.53 -11.74
CA GLY A 111 -0.81 0.26 -10.47
C GLY A 111 -2.24 -0.26 -10.62
N LEU A 112 -2.91 0.05 -11.75
CA LEU A 112 -4.26 -0.46 -12.06
C LEU A 112 -4.33 -1.99 -12.14
N ALA A 113 -3.23 -2.68 -12.45
CA ALA A 113 -3.20 -4.14 -12.49
C ALA A 113 -3.49 -4.79 -11.13
N SER A 114 -3.36 -4.04 -10.03
CA SER A 114 -3.72 -4.49 -8.68
C SER A 114 -5.22 -4.71 -8.47
N GLY A 115 -6.06 -4.05 -9.27
CA GLY A 115 -7.50 -3.95 -9.01
C GLY A 115 -7.88 -3.12 -7.78
N VAL A 116 -6.93 -2.46 -7.11
CA VAL A 116 -7.22 -1.54 -6.01
C VAL A 116 -7.75 -0.23 -6.58
N ALA A 117 -8.98 0.11 -6.23
CA ALA A 117 -9.67 1.31 -6.69
C ALA A 117 -9.57 2.45 -5.67
N ALA A 118 -9.73 2.16 -4.37
CA ALA A 118 -9.59 3.14 -3.30
C ALA A 118 -9.20 2.45 -1.98
N LEU A 119 -8.67 3.23 -1.04
CA LEU A 119 -8.31 2.81 0.32
C LEU A 119 -8.85 3.82 1.32
N ASP A 120 -9.51 3.34 2.38
CA ASP A 120 -9.71 4.14 3.58
C ASP A 120 -8.56 3.83 4.55
N VAL A 121 -7.86 4.87 4.99
CA VAL A 121 -6.64 4.73 5.79
C VAL A 121 -6.64 5.65 7.00
N LEU A 122 -5.96 5.20 8.04
CA LEU A 122 -5.66 5.96 9.24
C LEU A 122 -4.19 6.38 9.21
N LEU A 123 -3.95 7.69 9.20
CA LEU A 123 -2.62 8.29 9.18
C LEU A 123 -2.02 8.39 10.59
N ALA A 124 -0.73 8.73 10.65
CA ALA A 124 0.04 8.79 11.90
C ALA A 124 -0.44 9.84 12.91
N ASP A 125 -1.14 10.87 12.44
CA ASP A 125 -1.79 11.90 13.26
C ASP A 125 -3.17 11.47 13.79
N GLY A 126 -3.62 10.26 13.43
CA GLY A 126 -4.94 9.73 13.76
C GLY A 126 -6.05 10.20 12.82
N SER A 127 -5.74 10.97 11.77
CA SER A 127 -6.72 11.36 10.77
C SER A 127 -7.09 10.17 9.86
N ALA A 128 -8.39 10.03 9.59
CA ALA A 128 -8.90 9.05 8.63
C ALA A 128 -9.12 9.76 7.28
N ILE A 129 -8.55 9.21 6.21
CA ILE A 129 -8.67 9.75 4.85
C ILE A 129 -8.97 8.63 3.86
N THR A 130 -9.60 9.01 2.74
CA THR A 130 -9.78 8.11 1.60
C THR A 130 -8.78 8.48 0.50
N LEU A 131 -8.01 7.50 0.05
CA LEU A 131 -7.11 7.59 -1.09
C LEU A 131 -7.75 6.87 -2.27
N GLY A 132 -7.79 7.49 -3.44
CA GLY A 132 -8.45 6.93 -4.62
C GLY A 132 -8.05 7.66 -5.89
N PRO A 133 -8.88 7.59 -6.96
CA PRO A 133 -8.70 8.39 -8.16
C PRO A 133 -8.49 9.87 -7.81
N PHE A 134 -7.64 10.55 -8.57
CA PHE A 134 -7.35 11.96 -8.36
C PHE A 134 -7.15 12.67 -9.71
N GLY A 135 -7.64 13.90 -9.81
CA GLY A 135 -7.46 14.76 -10.98
C GLY A 135 -8.77 15.26 -11.59
N ALA A 136 -8.70 15.76 -12.83
CA ALA A 136 -9.78 16.54 -13.46
C ALA A 136 -11.14 15.82 -13.61
N GLN A 137 -11.15 14.48 -13.58
CA GLN A 137 -12.37 13.69 -13.66
C GLN A 137 -12.95 13.33 -12.29
N ASP A 138 -12.20 13.54 -11.21
CA ASP A 138 -12.69 13.35 -9.85
C ASP A 138 -13.15 14.69 -9.28
N ARG A 139 -14.46 14.80 -9.05
CA ARG A 139 -15.11 16.04 -8.59
C ARG A 139 -15.17 16.13 -7.07
N GLN A 140 -14.63 15.16 -6.35
CA GLN A 140 -14.58 15.23 -4.89
C GLN A 140 -13.47 16.20 -4.45
N PRO A 141 -13.79 17.30 -3.77
CA PRO A 141 -12.77 18.17 -3.22
C PRO A 141 -11.94 17.40 -2.18
N LEU A 142 -10.63 17.64 -2.13
CA LEU A 142 -9.75 17.09 -1.10
C LEU A 142 -10.28 17.50 0.28
N ARG A 143 -10.84 16.54 1.02
CA ARG A 143 -11.39 16.76 2.36
C ARG A 143 -10.29 16.54 3.39
N GLY A 144 -10.06 17.56 4.22
CA GLY A 144 -9.12 17.50 5.34
C GLY A 144 -7.79 18.19 5.07
N ALA A 145 -7.31 18.95 6.06
CA ALA A 145 -6.06 19.70 5.98
C ALA A 145 -4.84 18.80 5.73
N THR A 146 -4.82 17.60 6.32
CA THR A 146 -3.75 16.62 6.13
C THR A 146 -3.61 16.21 4.66
N LEU A 147 -4.72 15.92 3.97
CA LEU A 147 -4.68 15.54 2.56
C LEU A 147 -4.34 16.73 1.64
N GLN A 148 -4.80 17.94 1.99
CA GLN A 148 -4.47 19.17 1.26
C GLN A 148 -2.99 19.55 1.36
N ALA A 149 -2.30 19.16 2.43
CA ALA A 149 -0.86 19.33 2.56
C ALA A 149 -0.08 18.17 1.91
N LEU A 150 -0.55 16.93 2.09
CA LEU A 150 0.10 15.72 1.60
C LEU A 150 0.17 15.68 0.06
N VAL A 151 -0.96 15.91 -0.61
CA VAL A 151 -1.05 15.73 -2.07
C VAL A 151 -0.08 16.65 -2.83
N PRO A 152 -0.04 17.98 -2.62
CA PRO A 152 0.93 18.84 -3.29
C PRO A 152 2.38 18.43 -3.04
N ALA A 153 2.72 18.05 -1.80
CA ALA A 153 4.07 17.60 -1.45
C ALA A 153 4.47 16.31 -2.17
N LEU A 154 3.54 15.38 -2.40
CA LEU A 154 3.80 14.17 -3.18
C LEU A 154 3.99 14.48 -4.67
N PHE A 155 3.23 15.41 -5.24
CA PHE A 155 3.42 15.84 -6.64
C PHE A 155 4.75 16.57 -6.84
N GLU A 156 5.15 17.41 -5.88
CA GLU A 156 6.48 18.03 -5.87
C GLU A 156 7.58 16.97 -5.84
N LEU A 157 7.49 15.98 -4.95
CA LEU A 157 8.43 14.85 -4.89
C LEU A 157 8.47 14.05 -6.20
N SER A 158 7.33 13.84 -6.85
CA SER A 158 7.25 13.11 -8.13
C SER A 158 7.92 13.85 -9.29
N SER A 159 8.15 15.15 -9.14
CA SER A 159 8.84 15.99 -10.13
C SER A 159 10.36 16.04 -9.91
N SER A 160 10.89 15.32 -8.91
CA SER A 160 12.32 15.29 -8.60
C SER A 160 13.13 14.42 -9.58
N GLU A 161 14.44 14.66 -9.63
CA GLU A 161 15.37 13.84 -10.44
C GLU A 161 15.40 12.37 -9.97
N ASP A 162 15.32 12.14 -8.64
CA ASP A 162 15.28 10.79 -8.09
C ASP A 162 14.00 10.05 -8.52
N ALA A 163 12.85 10.73 -8.57
CA ALA A 163 11.61 10.17 -9.12
C ALA A 163 11.75 9.86 -10.62
N ALA A 164 12.33 10.77 -11.41
CA ALA A 164 12.56 10.53 -12.84
C ALA A 164 13.46 9.30 -13.10
N ARG A 165 14.50 9.09 -12.28
CA ARG A 165 15.37 7.91 -12.36
C ARG A 165 14.61 6.62 -12.01
N CYS A 166 13.76 6.64 -10.99
CA CYS A 166 12.95 5.48 -10.61
C CYS A 166 11.87 5.16 -11.66
N LEU A 167 11.28 6.19 -12.29
CA LEU A 167 10.29 6.03 -13.36
C LEU A 167 10.87 5.37 -14.62
N ALA A 168 12.16 5.56 -14.89
CA ALA A 168 12.85 4.89 -15.99
C ALA A 168 13.10 3.40 -15.75
N ALA A 169 12.95 2.91 -14.50
CA ALA A 169 13.10 1.50 -14.18
C ALA A 169 11.87 0.70 -14.59
N PRO A 170 12.02 -0.54 -15.09
CA PRO A 170 10.88 -1.37 -15.48
C PRO A 170 9.99 -1.78 -14.30
N HIS A 171 10.58 -1.92 -13.12
CA HIS A 171 9.90 -2.20 -11.86
C HIS A 171 10.25 -1.12 -10.85
N TRP A 172 9.23 -0.66 -10.13
CA TRP A 172 9.40 0.36 -9.11
C TRP A 172 10.23 -0.23 -7.96
N PRO A 173 11.36 0.40 -7.58
CA PRO A 173 12.39 -0.30 -6.80
C PRO A 173 12.11 -0.35 -5.29
N TRP A 174 11.30 0.56 -4.74
CA TRP A 174 11.11 0.75 -3.29
C TRP A 174 9.65 0.98 -2.91
N ALA A 175 9.31 0.76 -1.64
CA ALA A 175 7.98 1.08 -1.11
C ALA A 175 7.66 2.59 -1.22
N GLY A 176 6.37 2.94 -1.31
CA GLY A 176 5.95 4.32 -1.60
C GLY A 176 5.98 4.62 -3.10
N ARG A 177 5.01 4.04 -3.81
CA ARG A 177 4.94 3.98 -5.28
C ARG A 177 4.57 5.32 -5.93
N LEU A 178 5.50 6.27 -5.94
CA LEU A 178 5.28 7.59 -6.54
C LEU A 178 5.03 7.54 -8.06
N ASP A 179 5.34 6.43 -8.73
CA ASP A 179 4.90 6.18 -10.10
C ASP A 179 3.38 6.18 -10.26
N ALA A 180 2.60 6.00 -9.19
CA ALA A 180 1.15 6.20 -9.19
C ALA A 180 0.70 7.61 -9.59
N LEU A 181 1.58 8.62 -9.45
CA LEU A 181 1.32 10.00 -9.85
C LEU A 181 1.61 10.27 -11.32
N GLN A 182 2.28 9.34 -12.01
CA GLN A 182 2.57 9.39 -13.43
C GLN A 182 2.23 8.02 -14.07
N PRO A 183 0.94 7.62 -14.06
CA PRO A 183 0.55 6.31 -14.52
C PRO A 183 0.80 6.16 -16.02
N ALA A 184 1.22 4.96 -16.44
CA ALA A 184 1.38 4.62 -17.86
C ALA A 184 0.01 4.53 -18.56
N HIS A 185 -1.02 4.12 -17.82
CA HIS A 185 -2.40 3.99 -18.29
C HIS A 185 -3.40 4.46 -17.24
N GLY A 186 -4.51 5.06 -17.70
CA GLY A 186 -5.56 5.58 -16.83
C GLY A 186 -5.22 6.91 -16.16
N GLY A 187 -5.97 7.26 -15.10
CA GLY A 187 -5.76 8.46 -14.30
C GLY A 187 -4.92 8.18 -13.04
N VAL A 188 -4.45 9.25 -12.40
CA VAL A 188 -3.75 9.15 -11.11
C VAL A 188 -4.66 8.50 -10.07
N ASN A 189 -4.12 7.57 -9.29
CA ASN A 189 -4.81 6.98 -8.16
C ASN A 189 -3.88 6.91 -6.95
N LEU A 190 -4.21 7.70 -5.92
CA LEU A 190 -3.39 7.82 -4.71
C LEU A 190 -3.39 6.53 -3.88
N ALA A 191 -4.38 5.65 -4.04
CA ALA A 191 -4.38 4.35 -3.36
C ALA A 191 -3.17 3.50 -3.76
N HIS A 192 -2.66 3.67 -4.99
CA HIS A 192 -1.57 2.85 -5.51
C HIS A 192 -0.23 3.17 -4.85
N LEU A 193 -0.09 4.33 -4.19
CA LEU A 193 1.08 4.69 -3.38
C LEU A 193 1.34 3.67 -2.25
N LEU A 194 0.29 3.04 -1.74
CA LEU A 194 0.33 2.09 -0.62
C LEU A 194 0.59 0.64 -1.06
N LEU A 195 0.71 0.36 -2.36
CA LEU A 195 1.06 -0.98 -2.83
C LEU A 195 2.51 -1.30 -2.46
N GLY A 196 2.72 -2.35 -1.67
CA GLY A 196 4.02 -2.77 -1.17
C GLY A 196 4.58 -1.93 -0.03
N GLN A 197 3.74 -1.15 0.65
CA GLN A 197 4.20 -0.17 1.65
C GLN A 197 4.72 -0.76 2.97
N GLY A 198 4.63 -2.08 3.18
CA GLY A 198 5.19 -2.74 4.37
C GLY A 198 4.54 -2.35 5.70
N GLY A 199 3.34 -1.78 5.73
CA GLY A 199 2.72 -1.29 6.97
C GLY A 199 3.35 0.00 7.52
N ALA A 200 4.20 0.69 6.77
CA ALA A 200 4.98 1.85 7.19
C ALA A 200 4.36 3.22 6.87
N LEU A 201 3.41 3.34 5.94
CA LEU A 201 2.84 4.63 5.52
C LEU A 201 1.54 4.97 6.25
N ALA A 202 0.64 4.00 6.38
CA ALA A 202 -0.64 4.17 7.05
C ALA A 202 -1.23 2.81 7.43
N TRP A 203 -2.19 2.82 8.35
CA TRP A 203 -3.04 1.66 8.60
C TRP A 203 -4.21 1.65 7.62
N VAL A 204 -4.46 0.51 6.96
CA VAL A 204 -5.58 0.34 6.03
C VAL A 204 -6.82 -0.12 6.79
N GLU A 205 -7.88 0.67 6.76
CA GLU A 205 -9.16 0.36 7.39
C GLU A 205 -10.13 -0.35 6.44
N SER A 206 -10.11 -0.01 5.16
CA SER A 206 -10.85 -0.76 4.14
C SER A 206 -10.27 -0.54 2.75
N VAL A 207 -10.57 -1.47 1.84
CA VAL A 207 -10.10 -1.46 0.46
C VAL A 207 -11.29 -1.59 -0.46
N LEU A 208 -11.41 -0.68 -1.42
CA LEU A 208 -12.30 -0.85 -2.54
C LEU A 208 -11.52 -1.53 -3.68
N VAL A 209 -11.99 -2.70 -4.08
CA VAL A 209 -11.39 -3.54 -5.11
C VAL A 209 -12.35 -3.65 -6.28
N THR A 210 -11.83 -3.55 -7.50
CA THR A 210 -12.56 -3.96 -8.71
C THR A 210 -12.22 -5.41 -9.05
N ALA A 211 -13.23 -6.22 -9.33
CA ALA A 211 -13.05 -7.57 -9.84
C ALA A 211 -12.37 -7.50 -11.22
N MET A 212 -11.27 -8.22 -11.38
CA MET A 212 -10.50 -8.27 -12.61
C MET A 212 -10.15 -9.72 -12.94
N PRO A 213 -9.95 -10.04 -14.24
CA PRO A 213 -9.33 -11.29 -14.62
C PRO A 213 -7.91 -11.36 -14.04
N ALA A 214 -7.42 -12.58 -13.79
CA ALA A 214 -6.03 -12.79 -13.45
C ALA A 214 -5.11 -12.18 -14.53
N ALA A 215 -4.13 -11.38 -14.10
CA ALA A 215 -3.18 -10.79 -15.02
C ALA A 215 -2.29 -11.90 -15.63
N PRO A 216 -1.98 -11.85 -16.93
CA PRO A 216 -0.91 -12.67 -17.49
C PRO A 216 0.40 -12.35 -16.75
N GLN A 217 1.18 -13.37 -16.40
CA GLN A 217 2.50 -13.15 -15.79
C GLN A 217 3.32 -12.22 -16.70
N ALA A 218 3.84 -11.12 -16.14
CA ALA A 218 4.64 -10.18 -16.89
C ALA A 218 5.90 -10.90 -17.42
N PRO A 219 6.31 -10.68 -18.68
CA PRO A 219 7.54 -11.26 -19.20
C PRO A 219 8.74 -10.79 -18.39
N ASN A 220 9.69 -11.70 -18.12
CA ASN A 220 10.96 -11.39 -17.47
C ASN A 220 11.63 -10.21 -18.19
N CYS A 221 11.78 -9.09 -17.48
CA CYS A 221 12.41 -7.89 -18.02
C CYS A 221 13.95 -8.07 -18.07
N PRO A 222 14.64 -7.56 -19.10
CA PRO A 222 16.10 -7.64 -19.17
C PRO A 222 16.78 -6.98 -17.97
N VAL A 223 17.91 -7.58 -17.57
CA VAL A 223 18.71 -7.17 -16.42
C VAL A 223 19.32 -5.79 -16.67
N THR A 224 19.00 -4.82 -15.82
CA THR A 224 19.64 -3.49 -15.80
C THR A 224 21.12 -3.63 -15.48
N ALA A 225 21.99 -2.85 -16.14
CA ALA A 225 23.43 -2.86 -15.84
C ALA A 225 23.68 -2.52 -14.36
N ALA A 226 24.70 -3.14 -13.75
CA ALA A 226 24.94 -3.05 -12.31
C ALA A 226 25.17 -1.61 -11.80
N GLY A 227 25.79 -0.74 -12.62
CA GLY A 227 25.99 0.68 -12.29
C GLY A 227 24.68 1.48 -12.27
N ASP A 228 23.81 1.25 -13.25
CA ASP A 228 22.49 1.87 -13.32
C ASP A 228 21.60 1.42 -12.17
N LEU A 229 21.69 0.12 -11.81
CA LEU A 229 20.96 -0.43 -10.67
C LEU A 229 21.37 0.21 -9.34
N ALA A 230 22.66 0.45 -9.10
CA ALA A 230 23.11 1.11 -7.87
C ALA A 230 22.60 2.56 -7.76
N ALA A 231 22.63 3.31 -8.86
CA ALA A 231 22.11 4.67 -8.93
C ALA A 231 20.60 4.73 -8.69
N ILE A 232 19.84 3.84 -9.35
CA ILE A 232 18.38 3.71 -9.16
C ILE A 232 18.06 3.34 -7.71
N ASN A 233 18.84 2.44 -7.11
CA ASN A 233 18.63 2.06 -5.71
C ASN A 233 18.87 3.21 -4.74
N GLY A 234 19.93 3.99 -4.94
CA GLY A 234 20.20 5.17 -4.11
C GLY A 234 19.10 6.24 -4.23
N ALA A 235 18.61 6.48 -5.46
CA ALA A 235 17.48 7.37 -5.71
C ALA A 235 16.19 6.86 -5.05
N GLY A 236 15.88 5.58 -5.22
CA GLY A 236 14.69 4.94 -4.66
C GLY A 236 14.67 4.98 -3.14
N ALA A 237 15.80 4.73 -2.47
CA ALA A 237 15.90 4.82 -1.02
C ALA A 237 15.58 6.22 -0.49
N ARG A 238 16.21 7.26 -1.08
CA ARG A 238 15.95 8.67 -0.69
C ARG A 238 14.50 9.06 -0.92
N LEU A 239 13.92 8.58 -2.03
CA LEU A 239 12.53 8.86 -2.38
C LEU A 239 11.56 8.18 -1.41
N ALA A 240 11.81 6.92 -1.07
CA ALA A 240 11.04 6.16 -0.09
C ALA A 240 11.06 6.85 1.28
N ASP A 241 12.23 7.28 1.76
CA ASP A 241 12.36 8.05 3.00
C ASP A 241 11.59 9.36 2.94
N ALA A 242 11.65 10.09 1.83
CA ALA A 242 10.89 11.33 1.64
C ALA A 242 9.38 11.08 1.69
N VAL A 243 8.88 10.03 1.04
CA VAL A 243 7.47 9.63 1.09
C VAL A 243 7.06 9.27 2.52
N LYS A 244 7.87 8.46 3.21
CA LYS A 244 7.65 8.08 4.62
C LYS A 244 7.52 9.31 5.51
N GLN A 245 8.38 10.30 5.36
CA GLN A 245 8.31 11.55 6.14
C GLN A 245 7.05 12.38 5.87
N ARG A 246 6.40 12.23 4.70
CA ARG A 246 5.13 12.93 4.41
C ARG A 246 3.92 12.21 5.01
N PHE A 247 3.94 10.88 5.01
CA PHE A 247 2.85 10.06 5.57
C PHE A 247 2.93 9.91 7.09
N ASP A 248 4.13 9.78 7.62
CA ASP A 248 4.39 9.54 9.04
C ASP A 248 5.59 10.35 9.53
N PRO A 249 5.44 11.68 9.63
CA PRO A 249 6.48 12.54 10.20
C PRO A 249 6.76 12.27 11.69
N LEU A 250 5.85 11.54 12.37
CA LEU A 250 5.90 11.24 13.80
C LEU A 250 6.52 9.87 14.11
N GLY A 251 6.85 9.06 13.09
CA GLY A 251 7.45 7.73 13.25
C GLY A 251 6.54 6.70 13.94
N ARG A 252 5.22 6.83 13.82
CA ARG A 252 4.21 5.96 14.46
C ARG A 252 4.07 4.58 13.83
N PHE A 253 4.44 4.45 12.57
CA PHE A 253 4.49 3.19 11.85
C PHE A 253 5.95 2.74 11.66
N PRO A 254 6.21 1.43 11.45
CA PRO A 254 7.54 0.90 11.17
C PRO A 254 8.26 1.60 10.02
N ALA A 255 9.56 1.35 9.90
CA ALA A 255 10.34 1.78 8.73
C ALA A 255 9.91 1.03 7.47
N LEU A 256 10.04 1.68 6.31
CA LEU A 256 9.77 1.05 5.02
C LEU A 256 10.69 -0.17 4.81
N PRO A 257 10.22 -1.20 4.09
CA PRO A 257 11.07 -2.34 3.74
C PRO A 257 12.22 -1.89 2.82
N LEU A 258 13.36 -2.58 2.92
CA LEU A 258 14.59 -2.22 2.21
C LEU A 258 14.47 -2.41 0.68
N ARG A 259 13.64 -3.34 0.18
CA ARG A 259 13.27 -3.48 -1.24
C ARG A 259 11.94 -4.22 -1.42
N LEU A 260 11.26 -3.94 -2.53
CA LEU A 260 10.04 -4.65 -2.94
C LEU A 260 10.31 -6.01 -3.60
N SER A 261 11.54 -6.23 -4.07
CA SER A 261 11.94 -7.41 -4.86
C SER A 261 12.97 -8.30 -4.16
N ASP A 262 13.35 -8.02 -2.91
CA ASP A 262 14.15 -8.97 -2.14
C ASP A 262 13.23 -10.11 -1.67
N PRO A 263 13.42 -11.37 -2.15
CA PRO A 263 12.76 -12.51 -1.55
C PRO A 263 13.34 -12.70 -0.15
N TYR A 264 12.47 -12.80 0.85
CA TYR A 264 12.82 -13.41 2.13
C TYR A 264 12.74 -14.93 2.00
#